data_AF-A0A1B6EVP3-F1
#
_entry.id   AF-A0A1B6EVP3-F1
#
_cell.length_a   1.000
_cell.length_b   1.000
_cell.length_c   1.000
_cell.angle_alpha   90.00
_cell.angle_beta   90.00
_cell.angle_gamma   90.00
#
_symmetry.space_group_name_H-M   'P 1'
#
loop_
_entity.id
_entity.type
_entity.pdbx_description
1 polymer ?
#
loop_
_entity_poly.entity_id
_entity_poly.type
_entity_poly.pdbx_seq_one_letter_code
_entity_poly.pdbx_strand_id
1 'polypeptide(L)'
;KHPAELKKEQLFENLGPPATEDSLETVVRDVVRFSVKTQHPLFLNQLYGRVDEYGLAGAWITEALNTNQHTFEVAPVFTLVEMAVIERLLQVVGYGEGDGI
;
A
#
# COMPACT_ATOMS: atom_id res chain seq x y z
N LYS A 1 0.77 -21.48 5.08
CA LYS A 1 1.33 -22.61 4.29
C LYS A 1 2.84 -22.51 4.32
N HIS A 2 3.55 -23.63 4.44
CA HIS A 2 5.00 -23.64 4.28
C HIS A 2 5.34 -23.24 2.82
N PRO A 3 6.47 -22.57 2.53
CA PRO A 3 6.80 -22.12 1.17
C PRO A 3 6.76 -23.22 0.11
N ALA A 4 7.17 -24.45 0.46
CA ALA A 4 7.12 -25.61 -0.43
C ALA A 4 5.68 -26.03 -0.81
N GLU A 5 4.69 -25.76 0.05
CA GLU A 5 3.29 -26.04 -0.23
C GLU A 5 2.67 -24.97 -1.11
N LEU A 6 2.99 -23.69 -0.86
CA LEU A 6 2.47 -22.58 -1.66
C LEU A 6 2.96 -22.65 -3.11
N LYS A 7 4.19 -23.10 -3.34
CA LYS A 7 4.72 -23.33 -4.69
C LYS A 7 3.93 -24.37 -5.49
N LYS A 8 3.30 -25.35 -4.82
CA LYS A 8 2.46 -26.37 -5.48
C LYS A 8 1.11 -25.82 -5.95
N GLU A 9 0.71 -24.64 -5.49
CA GLU A 9 -0.54 -24.00 -5.91
C GLU A 9 -0.42 -23.33 -7.29
N GLN A 10 0.79 -23.23 -7.85
CA GLN A 10 1.00 -22.84 -9.25
C GLN A 10 0.31 -21.51 -9.64
N LEU A 11 0.29 -20.55 -8.70
CA LEU A 11 -0.55 -19.33 -8.76
C LEU A 11 -0.40 -18.50 -10.04
N PHE A 12 0.73 -18.62 -10.74
CA PHE A 12 1.07 -17.82 -11.91
C PHE A 12 1.22 -18.64 -13.20
N GLU A 13 1.00 -19.97 -13.15
CA GLU A 13 1.29 -20.84 -14.30
C GLU A 13 0.32 -20.65 -15.46
N ASN A 14 -0.90 -20.19 -15.19
CA ASN A 14 -1.90 -19.92 -16.22
C ASN A 14 -1.76 -18.51 -16.86
N LEU A 15 -0.74 -17.74 -16.48
CA LEU A 15 -0.42 -16.44 -17.10
C LEU A 15 0.40 -16.67 -18.38
N GLY A 16 -0.26 -17.00 -19.49
CA GLY A 16 0.35 -16.98 -20.81
C GLY A 16 0.60 -15.54 -21.32
N PRO A 17 1.47 -15.30 -22.31
CA PRO A 17 1.57 -14.02 -23.00
C PRO A 17 0.70 -13.97 -24.27
N PRO A 18 -0.30 -13.06 -24.38
CA PRO A 18 -0.86 -12.20 -23.33
C PRO A 18 -1.82 -12.97 -22.41
N ALA A 19 -1.92 -12.53 -21.15
CA ALA A 19 -2.84 -13.12 -20.19
C ALA A 19 -4.28 -12.70 -20.52
N THR A 20 -5.23 -13.59 -20.25
CA THR A 20 -6.66 -13.29 -20.39
C THR A 20 -7.19 -12.64 -19.12
N GLU A 21 -8.28 -11.87 -19.21
CA GLU A 21 -8.93 -11.26 -18.05
C GLU A 21 -9.32 -12.31 -17.00
N ASP A 22 -9.91 -13.44 -17.41
CA ASP A 22 -10.26 -14.54 -16.52
C ASP A 22 -9.04 -15.13 -15.79
N SER A 23 -7.91 -15.28 -16.50
CA SER A 23 -6.67 -15.75 -15.89
C SER A 23 -6.13 -14.75 -14.88
N LEU A 24 -6.19 -13.44 -15.18
CA LEU A 24 -5.75 -12.38 -14.29
C LEU A 24 -6.64 -12.29 -13.04
N GLU A 25 -7.96 -12.37 -13.19
CA GLU A 25 -8.90 -12.38 -12.07
C GLU A 25 -8.62 -13.56 -11.14
N THR A 26 -8.40 -14.75 -11.71
CA THR A 26 -8.04 -15.96 -10.94
C THR A 26 -6.78 -15.72 -10.11
N VAL A 27 -5.72 -15.18 -10.73
CA VAL A 27 -4.47 -14.86 -10.01
C VAL A 27 -4.71 -13.83 -8.91
N VAL A 28 -5.47 -12.76 -9.16
CA VAL A 28 -5.78 -11.75 -8.14
C VAL A 28 -6.51 -12.37 -6.96
N ARG A 29 -7.52 -13.22 -7.22
CA ARG A 29 -8.26 -13.93 -6.17
C ARG A 29 -7.35 -14.83 -5.35
N ASP A 30 -6.44 -15.55 -5.99
CA ASP A 30 -5.51 -16.44 -5.31
C ASP A 30 -4.45 -15.69 -4.51
N VAL A 31 -3.91 -14.59 -5.02
CA VAL A 31 -3.01 -13.69 -4.28
C VAL A 31 -3.71 -13.21 -3.02
N VAL A 32 -4.97 -12.77 -3.12
CA VAL A 32 -5.76 -12.38 -1.95
C VAL A 32 -5.95 -13.59 -1.02
N ARG A 33 -6.37 -14.75 -1.52
CA ARG A 33 -6.68 -15.95 -0.73
C ARG A 33 -5.49 -16.45 0.09
N PHE A 34 -4.30 -16.49 -0.51
CA PHE A 34 -3.11 -17.06 0.12
C PHE A 34 -2.26 -16.03 0.88
N SER A 35 -2.51 -14.74 0.70
CA SER A 35 -1.89 -13.68 1.49
C SER A 35 -2.37 -13.67 2.95
N VAL A 36 -1.48 -13.26 3.85
CA VAL A 36 -1.82 -13.04 5.26
C VAL A 36 -2.81 -11.89 5.38
N LYS A 37 -3.86 -12.07 6.18
CA LYS A 37 -4.90 -11.07 6.41
C LYS A 37 -4.49 -10.11 7.53
N THR A 38 -3.59 -9.18 7.24
CA THR A 38 -3.09 -8.19 8.21
C THR A 38 -4.20 -7.29 8.76
N GLN A 39 -5.31 -7.16 8.02
CA GLN A 39 -6.52 -6.43 8.43
C GLN A 39 -7.32 -7.14 9.53
N HIS A 40 -7.07 -8.43 9.78
CA HIS A 40 -7.88 -9.21 10.71
C HIS A 40 -7.64 -8.76 12.16
N PRO A 41 -8.68 -8.61 13.01
CA PRO A 41 -8.54 -8.20 14.41
C PRO A 41 -7.56 -9.04 15.26
N LEU A 42 -7.37 -10.31 14.89
CA LEU A 42 -6.49 -11.25 15.56
C LEU A 42 -5.10 -11.37 14.91
N PHE A 43 -4.77 -10.51 13.94
CA PHE A 43 -3.41 -10.41 13.44
C PHE A 43 -2.56 -9.61 14.44
N LEU A 44 -1.84 -10.33 15.32
CA LEU A 44 -1.06 -9.75 16.43
C LEU A 44 0.45 -9.97 16.25
N ASN A 45 0.88 -10.29 15.04
CA ASN A 45 2.25 -10.73 14.77
C ASN A 45 3.25 -9.56 14.62
N GLN A 46 2.78 -8.34 14.38
CA GLN A 46 3.60 -7.19 14.01
C GLN A 46 3.15 -5.93 14.75
N LEU A 47 3.97 -4.87 14.68
CA LEU A 47 3.67 -3.55 15.24
C LEU A 47 2.67 -2.73 14.39
N TYR A 48 1.99 -3.39 13.45
CA TYR A 48 0.91 -2.84 12.64
C TYR A 48 -0.18 -3.90 12.43
N GLY A 49 -1.39 -3.46 12.12
CA GLY A 49 -2.51 -4.33 11.82
C GLY A 49 -3.78 -3.51 11.62
N ARG A 50 -4.87 -4.19 11.22
CA ARG A 50 -6.12 -3.57 10.78
C ARG A 50 -5.92 -2.66 9.56
N VAL A 51 -7.02 -2.14 9.04
CA VAL A 51 -7.03 -1.18 7.94
C VAL A 51 -7.73 0.06 8.46
N ASP A 52 -7.08 1.20 8.27
CA ASP A 52 -7.73 2.51 8.36
C ASP A 52 -8.35 2.82 7.00
N GLU A 53 -9.66 3.06 6.96
CA GLU A 53 -10.42 3.23 5.73
C GLU A 53 -10.00 4.49 4.97
N TYR A 54 -9.65 5.56 5.70
CA TYR A 54 -9.17 6.81 5.11
C TYR A 54 -7.76 6.67 4.56
N GLY A 55 -6.87 5.98 5.27
CA GLY A 55 -5.53 5.63 4.80
C GLY A 55 -5.57 4.76 3.54
N LEU A 56 -6.50 3.80 3.45
CA LEU A 56 -6.69 2.99 2.24
C LEU A 56 -7.18 3.83 1.06
N ALA A 57 -8.16 4.72 1.29
CA ALA A 57 -8.63 5.62 0.25
C ALA A 57 -7.51 6.55 -0.26
N GLY A 58 -6.68 7.08 0.65
CA GLY A 58 -5.50 7.86 0.30
C GLY A 58 -4.51 7.07 -0.55
N ALA A 59 -4.23 5.81 -0.18
CA ALA A 59 -3.36 4.93 -0.97
C ALA A 59 -3.91 4.68 -2.38
N TRP A 60 -5.21 4.43 -2.52
CA TRP A 60 -5.82 4.26 -3.85
C TRP A 60 -5.74 5.52 -4.72
N ILE A 61 -5.93 6.71 -4.14
CA ILE A 61 -5.78 7.97 -4.86
C ILE A 61 -4.33 8.17 -5.30
N THR A 62 -3.37 7.92 -4.41
CA THR A 62 -1.93 8.03 -4.72
C THR A 62 -1.53 7.10 -5.87
N GLU A 63 -1.93 5.83 -5.81
CA GLU A 63 -1.63 4.85 -6.87
C GLU A 63 -2.33 5.19 -8.19
N ALA A 64 -3.57 5.69 -8.15
CA ALA A 64 -4.32 6.08 -9.34
C ALA A 64 -3.70 7.31 -10.04
N LEU A 65 -3.13 8.24 -9.28
CA LEU A 65 -2.51 9.45 -9.82
C LEU A 65 -1.05 9.23 -10.26
N ASN A 66 -0.36 8.23 -9.70
CA ASN A 66 0.96 7.75 -10.14
C ASN A 66 1.97 8.88 -10.45
N THR A 67 2.02 9.90 -9.58
CA THR A 67 3.00 10.98 -9.65
C THR A 67 4.23 10.68 -8.78
N ASN A 68 5.23 11.55 -8.82
CA ASN A 68 6.46 11.41 -8.05
C ASN A 68 6.71 12.68 -7.21
N GLN A 69 6.92 12.49 -5.91
CA GLN A 69 7.18 13.55 -4.93
C GLN A 69 8.64 14.02 -4.95
N HIS A 70 9.06 14.67 -6.04
CA HIS A 70 10.43 15.21 -6.18
C HIS A 70 10.48 16.69 -6.51
N THR A 71 9.44 17.24 -7.17
CA THR A 71 9.31 18.67 -7.40
C THR A 71 7.86 19.10 -7.29
N PHE A 72 7.68 20.38 -6.97
CA PHE A 72 6.36 21.01 -6.91
C PHE A 72 5.65 21.01 -8.28
N GLU A 73 6.40 21.00 -9.39
CA GLU A 73 5.81 21.03 -10.73
C GLU A 73 5.00 19.78 -11.05
N VAL A 74 5.46 18.60 -10.61
CA VAL A 74 4.81 17.33 -10.91
C VAL A 74 3.85 16.85 -9.82
N ALA A 75 4.02 17.32 -8.58
CA ALA A 75 3.26 16.84 -7.43
C ALA A 75 2.81 17.98 -6.48
N PRO A 76 2.26 19.10 -6.99
CA PRO A 76 2.05 20.32 -6.20
C PRO A 76 1.16 20.09 -4.97
N VAL A 77 0.09 19.31 -5.12
CA VAL A 77 -0.84 19.01 -4.02
C VAL A 77 -0.18 18.08 -3.00
N PHE A 78 0.53 17.05 -3.44
CA PHE A 78 1.22 16.13 -2.54
C PHE A 78 2.35 16.82 -1.78
N THR A 79 3.07 17.78 -2.40
CA THR A 79 4.07 18.61 -1.71
C THR A 79 3.43 19.41 -0.57
N LEU A 80 2.27 20.05 -0.80
CA LEU A 80 1.57 20.79 0.25
C LEU A 80 1.06 19.88 1.38
N VAL A 81 0.59 18.67 1.04
CA VAL A 81 0.16 17.68 2.04
C VAL A 81 1.33 17.26 2.94
N GLU A 82 2.49 16.97 2.35
CA GLU A 82 3.70 16.61 3.09
C GLU A 82 4.14 17.73 4.04
N MET A 83 4.21 18.97 3.56
CA MET A 83 4.53 20.14 4.38
C MET A 83 3.58 20.27 5.57
N ALA A 84 2.26 20.10 5.35
CA ALA A 84 1.27 20.18 6.41
C ALA A 84 1.41 19.04 7.44
N VAL A 85 1.76 17.83 7.01
CA VAL A 85 2.00 16.69 7.90
C VAL A 85 3.27 16.92 8.74
N ILE A 86 4.36 17.39 8.13
CA ILE A 86 5.61 17.69 8.84
C ILE A 86 5.38 18.78 9.89
N GLU A 87 4.74 19.89 9.50
CA GLU A 87 4.41 20.97 10.43
C GLU A 87 3.59 20.43 11.62
N ARG A 88 2.61 19.57 11.35
CA ARG A 88 1.81 18.96 12.41
C ARG A 88 2.63 18.04 13.32
N LEU A 89 3.54 17.26 12.77
CA LEU A 89 4.41 16.37 13.57
C LEU A 89 5.37 17.17 14.46
N LEU A 90 5.97 18.25 13.94
CA LEU A 90 6.82 19.15 14.73
C LEU A 90 6.07 19.71 15.93
N GLN A 91 4.84 20.19 15.72
CA GLN A 91 3.98 20.69 16.79
C GLN A 91 3.67 19.63 17.85
N VAL A 92 3.39 18.38 17.43
CA VAL A 92 3.08 17.28 18.36
C VAL A 92 4.28 16.91 19.22
N VAL A 93 5.49 16.97 18.67
CA VAL A 93 6.74 16.74 19.41
C VAL A 93 7.08 17.92 20.33
N GLY A 94 6.52 19.10 20.06
CA GLY A 94 6.81 20.33 20.79
C GLY A 94 8.02 21.08 20.24
N TYR A 95 8.40 20.79 18.99
CA TYR A 95 9.36 21.60 18.26
C TYR A 95 8.65 22.84 17.70
N GLY A 96 9.36 23.96 17.69
CA GLY A 96 8.87 25.20 17.08
C GLY A 96 8.98 25.10 15.57
N GLU A 97 9.92 25.85 15.00
CA GLU A 97 10.29 25.69 13.60
C GLU A 97 11.19 24.46 13.42
N GLY A 98 11.03 23.78 12.29
CA GLY A 98 11.79 22.59 11.95
C GLY A 98 11.63 22.26 10.48
N ASP A 99 12.36 21.23 10.07
CA ASP A 99 12.39 20.72 8.70
C ASP A 99 12.24 19.20 8.72
N GLY A 100 11.85 18.61 7.59
CA GLY A 100 11.59 17.19 7.47
C GLY A 100 11.37 16.76 6.02
N ILE A 101 11.37 15.44 5.83
CA ILE A 101 11.01 14.75 4.60
C ILE A 101 10.20 13.51 4.94
#